data_AF-A0A401Q9N1-F1
#
_entry.id   AF-A0A401Q9N1-F1
#
_cell.length_a   1.000
_cell.length_b   1.000
_cell.length_c   1.000
_cell.angle_alpha   90.00
_cell.angle_beta   90.00
_cell.angle_gamma   90.00
#
_symmetry.space_group_name_H-M   'P 1'
#
loop_
_entity.id
_entity.type
_entity.pdbx_description
1 polymer ?
#
loop_
_entity_poly.entity_id
_entity_poly.type
_entity_poly.pdbx_seq_one_letter_code
_entity_poly.pdbx_strand_id
1 'polypeptide(L)'
;MCSCLFTIVFYFDFIAALMAVYGRSLASLMSSVLVHNSDTLVLWRYSILLKWNKETSSDSELCSSILETITEGTLGSYQLGLTKVFLKKKVFDQLENCWRKTQNWAALTIQKNIRGFINRKNFQIFRQKIVVIQSHIRGHQARYFYQFIERRSLSAKSTCSWPQRTLVVNLAKET
;
A
#
# COMPACT_ATOMS: atom_id res chain seq x y z
N MET A 1 -9.30 -22.00 -6.52
CA MET A 1 -9.38 -20.52 -6.70
C MET A 1 -8.15 -19.78 -6.15
N CYS A 2 -6.92 -20.32 -6.28
CA CYS A 2 -5.70 -19.67 -5.74
C CYS A 2 -4.68 -19.23 -6.81
N SER A 3 -4.88 -19.54 -8.09
CA SER A 3 -3.85 -19.31 -9.11
C SER A 3 -3.86 -17.88 -9.69
N CYS A 4 -4.97 -17.13 -9.60
CA CYS A 4 -5.08 -15.80 -10.20
C CYS A 4 -4.49 -14.66 -9.33
N LEU A 5 -4.36 -14.86 -8.02
CA LEU A 5 -3.83 -13.83 -7.11
C LEU A 5 -2.29 -13.72 -7.18
N PHE A 6 -1.60 -14.81 -7.53
CA PHE A 6 -0.16 -14.78 -7.75
C PHE A 6 0.16 -14.04 -9.06
N THR A 7 -0.63 -14.25 -10.12
CA THR A 7 -0.39 -13.60 -11.42
C THR A 7 -0.52 -12.09 -11.35
N ILE A 8 -1.43 -11.53 -10.56
CA ILE A 8 -1.67 -10.06 -10.49
C ILE A 8 -0.55 -9.34 -9.73
N VAL A 9 0.01 -9.94 -8.67
CA VAL A 9 1.14 -9.35 -7.94
C VAL A 9 2.39 -9.36 -8.80
N PHE A 10 2.65 -10.47 -9.51
CA PHE A 10 3.76 -10.54 -10.47
C PHE A 10 3.56 -9.62 -11.68
N TYR A 11 2.31 -9.38 -12.12
CA TYR A 11 2.04 -8.44 -13.21
C TYR A 11 2.31 -6.99 -12.81
N PHE A 12 2.04 -6.61 -11.55
CA PHE A 12 2.34 -5.28 -11.04
C PHE A 12 3.83 -5.07 -10.76
N ASP A 13 4.53 -6.09 -10.26
CA ASP A 13 5.99 -6.06 -10.10
C ASP A 13 6.70 -6.11 -11.47
N PHE A 14 6.15 -6.80 -12.47
CA PHE A 14 6.64 -6.81 -13.85
C PHE A 14 6.39 -5.46 -14.55
N ILE A 15 5.23 -4.82 -14.35
CA ILE A 15 4.99 -3.45 -14.84
C ILE A 15 5.87 -2.43 -14.10
N ALA A 16 6.12 -2.59 -12.80
CA ALA A 16 7.06 -1.75 -12.05
C ALA A 16 8.50 -1.94 -12.54
N ALA A 17 8.89 -3.17 -12.88
CA ALA A 17 10.18 -3.49 -13.50
C ALA A 17 10.27 -2.95 -14.93
N LEU A 18 9.21 -3.04 -15.73
CA LEU A 18 9.12 -2.41 -17.05
C LEU A 18 9.22 -0.89 -16.96
N MET A 19 8.54 -0.25 -16.01
CA MET A 19 8.67 1.20 -15.78
C MET A 19 10.08 1.58 -15.29
N ALA A 20 10.76 0.69 -14.55
CA ALA A 20 12.14 0.89 -14.10
C ALA A 20 13.19 0.65 -15.20
N VAL A 21 12.91 -0.24 -16.16
CA VAL A 21 13.78 -0.57 -17.32
C VAL A 21 13.57 0.41 -18.47
N TYR A 22 12.32 0.74 -18.82
CA TYR A 22 11.97 1.73 -19.84
C TYR A 22 12.20 3.19 -19.39
N GLY A 23 12.10 3.47 -18.08
CA GLY A 23 12.33 4.81 -17.53
C GLY A 23 13.79 5.29 -17.56
N ARG A 24 14.77 4.37 -17.71
CA ARG A 24 16.19 4.73 -17.86
C ARG A 24 16.67 4.81 -19.30
N SER A 25 16.12 3.98 -20.20
CA SER A 25 16.53 3.97 -21.62
C SER A 25 16.08 5.24 -22.36
N LEU A 26 14.90 5.79 -22.03
CA LEU A 26 14.45 7.07 -22.60
C LEU A 26 15.31 8.26 -22.13
N ALA A 27 15.89 8.23 -20.92
CA ALA A 27 16.75 9.31 -20.45
C ALA A 27 18.07 9.40 -21.23
N SER A 28 18.58 8.26 -21.72
CA SER A 28 19.76 8.24 -22.59
C SER A 28 19.44 8.65 -24.03
N LEU A 29 18.27 8.28 -24.55
CA LEU A 29 17.80 8.67 -25.89
C LEU A 29 17.31 10.12 -25.96
N MET A 30 16.86 10.71 -24.85
CA MET A 30 16.49 12.13 -24.75
C MET A 30 17.67 13.06 -24.41
N SER A 31 18.89 12.53 -24.23
CA SER A 31 20.06 13.39 -24.03
C SER A 31 20.71 13.83 -25.36
N SER A 32 20.33 13.23 -26.49
CA SER A 32 20.85 13.58 -27.83
C SER A 32 19.84 14.33 -28.70
N VAL A 33 18.62 14.52 -28.24
CA VAL A 33 17.61 15.36 -28.90
C VAL A 33 17.15 16.39 -27.88
N LEU A 34 17.29 17.68 -28.25
CA LEU A 34 16.67 18.88 -27.66
C LEU A 34 17.67 20.00 -27.26
N VAL A 35 18.35 20.55 -28.27
CA VAL A 35 18.78 21.98 -28.27
C VAL A 35 17.72 22.90 -28.89
N HIS A 36 16.59 22.37 -29.36
CA HIS A 36 15.48 23.20 -29.85
C HIS A 36 14.16 22.70 -29.29
N ASN A 37 13.61 23.41 -28.30
CA ASN A 37 12.20 23.28 -27.94
C ASN A 37 11.52 24.63 -28.01
N SER A 38 10.41 24.64 -28.73
CA SER A 38 9.42 25.70 -28.79
C SER A 38 8.84 25.99 -27.41
N ASP A 39 8.51 27.27 -27.23
CA ASP A 39 8.23 27.98 -25.99
C ASP A 39 7.07 27.41 -25.13
N THR A 40 6.27 26.48 -25.69
CA THR A 40 5.12 25.85 -25.02
C THR A 40 5.47 24.63 -24.16
N LEU A 41 6.57 23.91 -24.46
CA LEU A 41 6.89 22.65 -23.78
C LEU A 41 7.50 22.86 -22.39
N VAL A 42 8.25 23.96 -22.20
CA VAL A 42 8.97 24.26 -20.96
C VAL A 42 8.00 24.66 -19.85
N LEU A 43 7.02 25.51 -20.15
CA LEU A 43 6.01 25.97 -19.21
C LEU A 43 5.12 24.82 -18.73
N TRP A 44 4.69 23.94 -19.66
CA TRP A 44 3.94 22.73 -19.31
C TRP A 44 4.73 21.78 -18.39
N ARG A 45 6.02 21.60 -18.65
CA ARG A 45 6.89 20.72 -17.85
C ARG A 45 7.06 21.24 -16.43
N TYR A 46 7.39 22.52 -16.27
CA TYR A 46 7.68 23.10 -14.95
C TYR A 46 6.44 23.65 -14.23
N SER A 47 5.25 23.58 -14.85
CA SER A 47 3.95 23.92 -14.24
C SER A 47 3.67 23.22 -12.90
N ILE A 48 4.20 22.01 -12.70
CA ILE A 48 4.05 21.28 -11.44
C ILE A 48 4.89 21.87 -10.30
N LEU A 49 6.01 22.52 -10.63
CA LEU A 49 6.79 23.29 -9.66
C LEU A 49 6.15 24.65 -9.39
N LEU A 50 5.45 25.21 -10.38
CA LEU A 50 4.53 26.34 -10.25
C LEU A 50 3.31 25.89 -9.46
N LYS A 51 3.47 25.74 -8.14
CA LYS A 51 2.38 25.51 -7.20
C LYS A 51 1.25 26.50 -7.54
N TRP A 52 0.20 25.99 -8.15
CA TRP A 52 -0.77 26.76 -8.93
C TRP A 52 -1.54 27.74 -8.02
N ASN A 53 -1.01 28.95 -7.83
CA ASN A 53 -1.72 30.08 -7.25
C ASN A 53 -2.40 30.79 -8.41
N LYS A 54 -3.71 30.53 -8.57
CA LYS A 54 -4.54 31.06 -9.63
C LYS A 54 -4.84 32.56 -9.50
N GLU A 55 -4.30 33.22 -8.48
CA GLU A 55 -4.50 34.63 -8.25
C GLU A 55 -3.26 35.42 -8.69
N THR A 56 -3.43 36.06 -9.85
CA THR A 56 -2.80 37.32 -10.26
C THR A 56 -1.29 37.32 -10.45
N SER A 57 -0.83 37.06 -11.68
CA SER A 57 0.38 37.66 -12.29
C SER A 57 0.65 37.03 -13.66
N SER A 58 1.25 37.78 -14.59
CA SER A 58 1.54 37.31 -15.96
C SER A 58 2.50 36.11 -15.94
N ASP A 59 2.49 35.26 -16.98
CA ASP A 59 3.37 34.07 -17.06
C ASP A 59 4.86 34.42 -16.82
N SER A 60 5.27 35.64 -17.16
CA SER A 60 6.63 36.16 -16.96
C SER A 60 6.96 36.43 -15.47
N GLU A 61 5.99 36.91 -14.70
CA GLU A 61 6.13 37.23 -13.27
C GLU A 61 6.18 35.94 -12.44
N LEU A 62 5.36 34.93 -12.79
CA LEU A 62 5.42 33.60 -12.19
C LEU A 62 6.77 32.93 -12.43
N CYS A 63 7.30 33.04 -13.66
CA CYS A 63 8.61 32.50 -14.00
C CYS A 63 9.74 33.19 -13.22
N SER A 64 9.63 34.52 -13.05
CA SER A 64 10.61 35.32 -12.30
C SER A 64 10.66 34.93 -10.81
N SER A 65 9.50 34.78 -10.16
CA SER A 65 9.41 34.41 -8.74
C SER A 65 10.05 33.05 -8.43
N ILE A 66 9.86 32.07 -9.31
CA ILE A 66 10.47 30.74 -9.16
C ILE A 66 11.98 30.79 -9.38
N LEU A 67 12.41 31.49 -10.43
CA LEU A 67 13.83 31.62 -10.73
C LEU A 67 14.55 32.30 -9.57
N GLU A 68 13.97 33.34 -8.99
CA GLU A 68 14.50 34.03 -7.82
C GLU A 68 14.59 33.11 -6.59
N THR A 69 13.56 32.29 -6.34
CA THR A 69 13.55 31.30 -5.25
C THR A 69 14.65 30.24 -5.42
N ILE A 70 14.97 29.84 -6.65
CA ILE A 70 15.96 28.80 -6.96
C ILE A 70 17.39 29.37 -7.04
N THR A 71 17.54 30.64 -7.45
CA THR A 71 18.86 31.22 -7.78
C THR A 71 19.51 32.02 -6.66
N GLU A 72 18.89 32.12 -5.48
CA GLU A 72 19.45 32.76 -4.27
C GLU A 72 20.13 34.12 -4.58
N GLY A 73 19.52 34.92 -5.48
CA GLY A 73 20.00 36.27 -5.79
C GLY A 73 21.27 36.35 -6.66
N THR A 74 21.67 35.28 -7.35
CA THR A 74 22.83 35.35 -8.27
C THR A 74 22.47 36.18 -9.52
N LEU A 75 22.86 37.46 -9.53
CA LEU A 75 22.68 38.41 -10.64
C LEU A 75 23.27 37.85 -11.96
N GLY A 76 22.47 37.89 -13.03
CA GLY A 76 22.89 37.45 -14.37
C GLY A 76 22.95 35.93 -14.57
N SER A 77 22.27 35.15 -13.74
CA SER A 77 22.18 33.69 -13.88
C SER A 77 21.08 33.21 -14.84
N TYR A 78 20.10 34.08 -15.13
CA TYR A 78 19.03 33.87 -16.08
C TYR A 78 18.69 35.17 -16.83
N GLN A 79 18.10 35.05 -18.03
CA GLN A 79 17.56 36.15 -18.81
C GLN A 79 16.18 35.76 -19.35
N LEU A 80 15.18 36.60 -19.12
CA LEU A 80 13.81 36.42 -19.61
C LEU A 80 13.66 37.19 -20.93
N GLY A 81 13.44 36.47 -22.02
CA GLY A 81 12.98 37.03 -23.29
C GLY A 81 11.45 37.03 -23.37
N LEU A 82 10.90 37.69 -24.40
CA LEU A 82 9.45 37.77 -24.63
C LEU A 82 8.77 36.40 -24.69
N THR A 83 9.45 35.40 -25.26
CA THR A 83 8.91 34.04 -25.39
C THR A 83 9.86 32.95 -24.85
N LYS A 84 11.09 33.29 -24.47
CA LYS A 84 12.14 32.31 -24.13
C LYS A 84 12.86 32.67 -22.83
N VAL A 85 13.03 31.68 -21.97
CA VAL A 85 13.85 31.80 -20.75
C VAL A 85 15.23 31.24 -21.05
N PHE A 86 16.26 32.07 -20.91
CA PHE A 86 17.65 31.67 -21.01
C PHE A 86 18.21 31.43 -19.61
N LEU A 87 18.71 30.22 -19.35
CA LEU A 87 19.31 29.87 -18.06
C LEU A 87 20.75 29.40 -18.25
N LYS A 88 21.62 29.76 -17.31
CA LYS A 88 22.93 29.13 -17.20
C LYS A 88 22.79 27.66 -16.77
N LYS A 89 23.70 26.81 -17.25
CA LYS A 89 23.67 25.35 -17.04
C LYS A 89 23.49 24.93 -15.57
N LYS A 90 24.19 25.60 -14.64
CA LYS A 90 24.10 25.32 -13.19
C LYS A 90 22.66 25.48 -12.66
N VAL A 91 22.00 26.58 -13.02
CA VAL A 91 20.62 26.88 -12.59
C VAL A 91 19.63 25.90 -13.23
N PHE A 92 19.83 25.60 -14.51
CA PHE A 92 19.02 24.61 -15.21
C PHE A 92 19.08 23.23 -14.52
N ASP A 93 20.28 22.76 -14.15
CA ASP A 93 20.45 21.47 -13.50
C ASP A 93 19.81 21.46 -12.09
N GLN A 94 19.82 22.58 -11.36
CA GLN A 94 19.12 22.74 -10.08
C GLN A 94 17.59 22.67 -10.25
N LEU A 95 17.04 23.38 -11.23
CA LEU A 95 15.62 23.36 -11.57
C LEU A 95 15.17 21.94 -11.95
N GLU A 96 15.94 21.27 -12.79
CA GLU A 96 15.65 19.90 -13.24
C GLU A 96 15.72 18.88 -12.10
N ASN A 97 16.66 19.05 -11.18
CA ASN A 97 16.74 18.24 -9.96
C ASN A 97 15.51 18.44 -9.07
N CYS A 98 15.05 19.67 -8.89
CA CYS A 98 13.84 19.96 -8.12
C CYS A 98 12.59 19.34 -8.77
N TRP A 99 12.48 19.45 -10.09
CA TRP A 99 11.39 18.84 -10.85
C TRP A 99 11.34 17.33 -10.68
N ARG A 100 12.47 16.64 -10.88
CA ARG A 100 12.56 15.17 -10.68
C ARG A 100 12.22 14.74 -9.26
N LYS A 101 12.67 15.49 -8.25
CA LYS A 101 12.33 15.23 -6.84
C LYS A 101 10.82 15.30 -6.61
N THR A 102 10.17 16.32 -7.16
CA THR A 102 8.71 16.51 -7.04
C THR A 102 7.94 15.39 -7.72
N GLN A 103 8.34 15.00 -8.93
CA GLN A 103 7.73 13.86 -9.63
C GLN A 103 7.90 12.54 -8.87
N ASN A 104 9.11 12.27 -8.38
CA ASN A 104 9.39 11.07 -7.60
C ASN A 104 8.57 11.04 -6.30
N TRP A 105 8.46 12.17 -5.61
CA TRP A 105 7.66 12.26 -4.39
C TRP A 105 6.17 11.99 -4.67
N ALA A 106 5.62 12.57 -5.75
CA ALA A 106 4.25 12.32 -6.17
C ALA A 106 4.02 10.83 -6.51
N ALA A 107 4.92 10.24 -7.30
CA ALA A 107 4.86 8.82 -7.66
C ALA A 107 4.91 7.91 -6.42
N LEU A 108 5.85 8.16 -5.51
CA LEU A 108 5.99 7.40 -4.26
C LEU A 108 4.75 7.54 -3.37
N THR A 109 4.15 8.72 -3.30
CA THR A 109 2.93 8.97 -2.52
C THR A 109 1.76 8.15 -3.06
N ILE A 110 1.55 8.18 -4.38
CA ILE A 110 0.51 7.38 -5.05
C ILE A 110 0.76 5.89 -4.79
N GLN A 111 1.98 5.41 -5.01
CA GLN A 111 2.35 4.01 -4.79
C GLN A 111 2.13 3.58 -3.34
N LYS A 112 2.55 4.39 -2.36
CA LYS A 112 2.37 4.13 -0.93
C LYS A 112 0.88 3.99 -0.58
N ASN A 113 0.05 4.89 -1.09
CA ASN A 113 -1.39 4.89 -0.82
C ASN A 113 -2.07 3.64 -1.40
N ILE A 114 -1.73 3.26 -2.63
CA ILE A 114 -2.26 2.06 -3.28
C ILE A 114 -1.86 0.79 -2.51
N ARG A 115 -0.58 0.65 -2.15
CA ARG A 115 -0.09 -0.49 -1.33
C ARG A 115 -0.83 -0.57 0.00
N GLY A 116 -0.99 0.57 0.68
CA GLY A 116 -1.75 0.65 1.93
C GLY A 116 -3.21 0.26 1.78
N PHE A 117 -3.87 0.69 0.70
CA PHE A 117 -5.26 0.35 0.41
C PHE A 117 -5.44 -1.16 0.19
N ILE A 118 -4.58 -1.77 -0.63
CA ILE A 118 -4.60 -3.22 -0.90
C ILE A 118 -4.41 -4.01 0.40
N ASN A 119 -3.42 -3.64 1.22
CA ASN A 119 -3.14 -4.32 2.49
C ASN A 119 -4.33 -4.25 3.45
N ARG A 120 -4.97 -3.09 3.58
CA ARG A 120 -6.18 -2.94 4.42
C ARG A 120 -7.33 -3.81 3.93
N LYS A 121 -7.57 -3.84 2.62
CA LYS A 121 -8.62 -4.67 2.01
C LYS A 121 -8.37 -6.15 2.25
N ASN A 122 -7.15 -6.62 2.04
CA ASN A 122 -6.77 -8.02 2.26
C ASN A 122 -6.88 -8.40 3.74
N PHE A 123 -6.43 -7.53 4.65
CA PHE A 123 -6.54 -7.77 6.08
C PHE A 123 -8.00 -7.92 6.53
N GLN A 124 -8.90 -7.08 6.03
CA GLN A 124 -10.32 -7.15 6.36
C GLN A 124 -10.93 -8.49 5.92
N ILE A 125 -10.63 -8.93 4.70
CA ILE A 125 -11.09 -10.23 4.17
C ILE A 125 -10.54 -11.38 5.03
N PHE A 126 -9.25 -11.35 5.35
CA PHE A 126 -8.61 -12.39 6.15
C PHE A 126 -9.18 -12.45 7.57
N ARG A 127 -9.39 -11.30 8.20
CA ARG A 127 -10.00 -11.21 9.53
C ARG A 127 -11.41 -11.79 9.56
N GLN A 128 -12.25 -11.50 8.56
CA GLN A 128 -13.59 -12.07 8.45
C GLN A 128 -13.53 -13.61 8.39
N LYS A 129 -12.62 -14.16 7.58
CA LYS A 129 -12.42 -15.61 7.48
C LYS A 129 -11.94 -16.23 8.79
N ILE A 130 -10.98 -15.60 9.48
CA ILE A 130 -10.49 -16.07 10.77
C ILE A 130 -11.62 -16.13 11.80
N VAL A 131 -12.45 -15.09 11.89
CA VAL A 131 -13.55 -15.05 12.88
C VAL A 131 -14.50 -16.22 12.69
N VAL A 132 -14.84 -16.54 11.44
CA VAL A 132 -15.67 -17.71 11.11
C VAL A 132 -15.01 -19.00 11.58
N ILE A 133 -13.74 -19.23 11.23
CA ILE A 133 -12.99 -20.42 11.67
C ILE A 133 -12.94 -20.52 13.20
N GLN A 134 -12.62 -19.42 13.88
CA GLN A 134 -12.56 -19.37 15.33
C GLN A 134 -13.93 -19.69 15.97
N SER A 135 -15.03 -19.23 15.36
CA SER A 135 -16.39 -19.55 15.84
C SER A 135 -16.70 -21.04 15.74
N HIS A 136 -16.30 -21.68 14.64
CA HIS A 136 -16.46 -23.13 14.46
C HIS A 136 -15.63 -23.93 15.46
N ILE A 137 -14.37 -23.54 15.71
CA ILE A 137 -13.50 -24.20 16.68
C ILE A 137 -14.11 -24.12 18.09
N ARG A 138 -14.53 -22.92 18.53
CA ARG A 138 -15.18 -22.74 19.84
C ARG A 138 -16.44 -23.58 19.96
N GLY A 139 -17.27 -23.61 18.92
CA GLY A 139 -18.47 -24.43 18.88
C GLY A 139 -18.17 -25.94 18.95
N HIS A 140 -17.13 -26.40 18.25
CA HIS A 140 -16.69 -27.80 18.31
C HIS A 140 -16.19 -28.18 19.71
N GLN A 141 -15.37 -27.33 20.33
CA GLN A 141 -14.87 -27.55 21.68
C GLN A 141 -16.01 -27.66 22.70
N ALA A 142 -17.01 -26.78 22.62
CA ALA A 142 -18.17 -26.82 23.50
C ALA A 142 -18.97 -28.14 23.37
N ARG A 143 -19.24 -28.59 22.13
CA ARG A 143 -19.93 -29.86 21.87
C ARG A 143 -19.12 -31.06 22.34
N TYR A 144 -17.82 -31.07 22.07
CA TYR A 144 -16.93 -32.12 22.53
C TYR A 144 -16.93 -32.23 24.05
N PHE A 145 -16.83 -31.10 24.75
CA PHE A 145 -16.85 -31.05 26.21
C PHE A 145 -18.19 -31.53 26.79
N TYR A 146 -19.32 -31.14 26.19
CA TYR A 146 -20.64 -31.63 26.59
C TYR A 146 -20.73 -33.16 26.46
N GLN A 147 -20.34 -33.72 25.31
CA GLN A 147 -20.35 -35.17 25.10
C GLN A 147 -19.41 -35.91 26.06
N PHE A 148 -18.26 -35.33 26.38
CA PHE A 148 -17.33 -35.88 27.35
C PHE A 148 -17.95 -36.00 28.75
N ILE A 149 -18.60 -34.93 29.23
CA ILE A 149 -19.32 -34.94 30.51
C ILE A 149 -20.48 -35.94 30.49
N GLU A 150 -21.28 -35.95 29.41
CA GLU A 150 -22.42 -36.84 29.27
C GLU A 150 -22.00 -38.31 29.38
N ARG A 151 -20.97 -38.73 28.63
CA ARG A 151 -20.42 -40.09 28.71
C ARG A 151 -19.94 -40.44 30.12
N ARG A 152 -19.26 -39.50 30.80
CA ARG A 152 -18.77 -39.70 32.17
C ARG A 152 -19.92 -39.85 33.17
N SER A 153 -21.00 -39.07 32.99
CA SER A 153 -22.21 -39.17 33.82
C SER A 153 -22.98 -40.47 33.61
N LEU A 154 -23.06 -40.97 32.37
CA LEU A 154 -23.68 -42.26 32.04
C LEU A 154 -22.90 -43.42 32.65
N SER A 155 -21.56 -43.41 32.55
CA SER A 155 -20.68 -44.42 33.15
C SER A 155 -20.75 -44.44 34.68
N ALA A 156 -20.89 -43.27 35.32
CA ALA A 156 -21.12 -43.19 36.75
C ALA A 156 -22.47 -43.83 37.15
N LYS A 157 -23.55 -43.51 36.41
CA LYS A 157 -24.88 -44.09 36.66
C LYS A 157 -24.92 -45.61 36.48
N SER A 158 -24.26 -46.16 35.46
CA SER A 158 -24.18 -47.62 35.27
C SER A 158 -23.45 -48.30 36.42
N THR A 159 -22.34 -47.71 36.89
CA THR A 159 -21.56 -48.24 38.02
C THR A 159 -22.31 -48.14 39.34
N CYS A 160 -23.17 -47.12 39.53
CA CYS A 160 -24.02 -47.02 40.72
C CYS A 160 -25.30 -47.87 40.64
N SER A 161 -25.55 -48.57 39.51
CA SER A 161 -26.70 -49.46 39.32
C SER A 161 -26.39 -50.94 39.59
N TRP A 162 -25.28 -51.25 40.29
CA TRP A 162 -25.12 -52.60 40.87
C TRP A 162 -26.34 -52.90 41.76
N PRO A 163 -27.05 -54.03 41.58
CA PRO A 163 -28.17 -54.36 42.44
C PRO A 163 -27.64 -54.61 43.85
N GLN A 164 -27.94 -53.72 44.78
CA GLN A 164 -27.75 -53.90 46.22
C GLN A 164 -28.66 -55.01 46.81
N ARG A 165 -28.99 -56.05 46.03
CA ARG A 165 -30.02 -57.06 46.36
C ARG A 165 -29.46 -58.44 46.69
N THR A 166 -28.15 -58.60 46.85
CA THR A 166 -27.54 -59.91 47.15
C THR A 166 -26.85 -59.99 48.52
N LEU A 167 -26.70 -58.88 49.25
CA LEU A 167 -26.06 -58.89 50.58
C LEU A 167 -27.04 -58.91 51.77
N VAL A 168 -28.32 -58.58 51.56
CA VAL A 168 -29.33 -58.57 52.64
C VAL A 168 -30.10 -59.87 52.80
N VAL A 169 -29.99 -60.84 51.87
CA VAL A 169 -30.76 -62.09 51.93
C VAL A 169 -30.01 -63.21 52.65
N ASN A 170 -28.68 -63.12 52.80
CA ASN A 170 -27.87 -64.16 53.43
C ASN A 170 -27.66 -63.95 54.94
N LEU A 171 -27.90 -62.75 55.48
CA LEU A 171 -27.82 -62.45 56.91
C LEU A 171 -29.09 -62.84 57.70
N ALA A 172 -30.17 -63.23 57.02
CA ALA A 172 -31.44 -63.63 57.63
C ALA A 172 -31.62 -65.15 57.72
N LYS A 173 -30.59 -65.94 57.40
CA LYS A 173 -30.63 -67.42 57.43
C LYS A 173 -29.75 -68.05 58.52
N GLU A 174 -29.12 -67.24 59.37
CA GLU A 174 -28.21 -67.69 60.44
C GLU A 174 -28.73 -67.43 61.88
N THR A 175 -30.03 -67.22 62.06
CA THR A 175 -30.70 -67.15 63.38
C THR A 175 -31.87 -68.11 63.43
#